data_AF-A0A1B8ZKK8-F1
#
_entry.id   AF-A0A1B8ZKK8-F1
#
_cell.length_a   1.000
_cell.length_b   1.000
_cell.length_c   1.000
_cell.angle_alpha   90.00
_cell.angle_beta   90.00
_cell.angle_gamma   90.00
#
_symmetry.space_group_name_H-M   'P 1'
#
loop_
_entity.id
_entity.type
_entity.pdbx_description
1 polymer ?
#
loop_
_entity_poly.entity_id
_entity_poly.type
_entity_poly.pdbx_seq_one_letter_code
_entity_poly.pdbx_strand_id
1 'polypeptide(L)'
;MNQNIIHKINALGGITDAVNAEKSFTENWQSIIFNHHLYDKDWDVYGIDQFYEENKELYHSNQEKFYENLLEHYFSDHELPYGQYFVRSWNFTPFKENSEDQEEFDGLIDENYVQEVVGISQPDFLCIFYSYGYPDHFFICTNDPDQSNPKVYSTDHEVYFDELENEGSFEEFLDRFMTKEEFRETVVGYLAEKFGK
;
A
#
# COMPACT_ATOMS: atom_id res chain seq x y z
N MET A 1 -5.34 -7.07 15.43
CA MET A 1 -4.57 -7.58 14.27
C MET A 1 -4.13 -9.01 14.50
N ASN A 2 -4.39 -9.92 13.56
CA ASN A 2 -4.03 -11.33 13.68
C ASN A 2 -2.53 -11.59 13.42
N GLN A 3 -2.04 -12.78 13.78
CA GLN A 3 -0.61 -13.13 13.66
C GLN A 3 -0.12 -13.32 12.21
N ASN A 4 -1.00 -13.76 11.30
CA ASN A 4 -0.63 -13.93 9.90
C ASN A 4 -0.33 -12.58 9.24
N ILE A 5 -1.15 -11.58 9.51
CA ILE A 5 -0.93 -10.20 9.05
C ILE A 5 0.41 -9.68 9.56
N ILE A 6 0.71 -9.86 10.85
CA ILE A 6 2.00 -9.45 11.44
C ILE A 6 3.16 -10.15 10.72
N HIS A 7 3.04 -11.44 10.44
CA HIS A 7 4.06 -12.18 9.69
C HIS A 7 4.25 -11.63 8.27
N LYS A 8 3.17 -11.36 7.55
CA LYS A 8 3.21 -10.78 6.19
C LYS A 8 3.84 -9.38 6.20
N ILE A 9 3.45 -8.52 7.13
CA ILE A 9 4.03 -7.17 7.27
C ILE A 9 5.54 -7.25 7.50
N ASN A 10 5.99 -8.14 8.39
CA ASN A 10 7.43 -8.33 8.62
C ASN A 10 8.16 -8.86 7.37
N ALA A 11 7.54 -9.78 6.61
CA ALA A 11 8.10 -10.28 5.35
C ALA A 11 8.21 -9.17 4.29
N LEU A 12 7.25 -8.25 4.29
CA LEU A 12 7.25 -7.04 3.46
C LEU A 12 8.17 -5.93 4.00
N GLY A 13 8.96 -6.18 5.05
CA GLY A 13 9.92 -5.23 5.60
C GLY A 13 9.36 -4.19 6.56
N GLY A 14 8.09 -4.31 6.96
CA GLY A 14 7.49 -3.49 8.01
C GLY A 14 7.94 -3.90 9.42
N ILE A 15 8.08 -2.92 10.31
CA ILE A 15 8.51 -3.11 11.70
C ILE A 15 7.27 -3.20 12.58
N THR A 16 7.08 -4.32 13.29
CA THR A 16 5.87 -4.61 14.07
C THR A 16 6.09 -4.68 15.59
N ASP A 17 7.24 -4.22 16.09
CA ASP A 17 7.64 -4.33 17.51
C ASP A 17 6.63 -3.73 18.51
N ALA A 18 5.87 -2.72 18.09
CA ALA A 18 4.89 -2.00 18.92
C ALA A 18 3.45 -2.54 18.83
N VAL A 19 3.23 -3.57 18.00
CA VAL A 19 1.92 -4.23 17.81
C VAL A 19 1.55 -5.03 19.06
N ASN A 20 0.30 -4.90 19.49
CA ASN A 20 -0.23 -5.55 20.68
C ASN A 20 -1.64 -6.10 20.42
N ALA A 21 -1.90 -7.33 20.87
CA ALA A 21 -3.20 -8.00 20.72
C ALA A 21 -4.36 -7.31 21.45
N GLU A 22 -4.09 -6.49 22.47
CA GLU A 22 -5.09 -5.72 23.22
C GLU A 22 -5.53 -4.43 22.51
N LYS A 23 -4.78 -3.99 21.49
CA LYS A 23 -5.08 -2.79 20.69
C LYS A 23 -6.01 -3.12 19.53
N SER A 24 -6.80 -2.13 19.10
CA SER A 24 -7.59 -2.18 17.85
C SER A 24 -6.70 -2.38 16.62
N PHE A 25 -7.32 -2.64 15.46
CA PHE A 25 -6.54 -2.69 14.22
C PHE A 25 -5.86 -1.35 13.95
N THR A 26 -6.61 -0.25 14.05
CA THR A 26 -6.11 1.11 13.79
C THR A 26 -4.91 1.48 14.66
N GLU A 27 -5.00 1.25 15.97
CA GLU A 27 -3.89 1.52 16.89
C GLU A 27 -2.65 0.68 16.60
N ASN A 28 -2.84 -0.56 16.13
CA ASN A 28 -1.74 -1.42 15.71
C ASN A 28 -1.12 -0.91 14.41
N TRP A 29 -1.93 -0.61 13.39
CA TRP A 29 -1.47 -0.10 12.11
C TRP A 29 -0.66 1.20 12.25
N GLN A 30 -1.16 2.15 13.04
CA GLN A 30 -0.46 3.41 13.33
C GLN A 30 0.88 3.22 14.09
N SER A 31 1.11 2.05 14.68
CA SER A 31 2.36 1.72 15.37
C SER A 31 3.38 0.99 14.48
N ILE A 32 2.97 0.58 13.28
CA ILE A 32 3.82 -0.12 12.31
C ILE A 32 4.60 0.91 11.51
N ILE A 33 5.88 0.62 11.27
CA ILE A 33 6.78 1.52 10.54
C ILE A 33 7.26 0.81 9.29
N PHE A 34 7.10 1.46 8.14
CA PHE A 34 7.75 1.09 6.89
C PHE A 34 8.73 2.21 6.53
N ASN A 35 9.99 1.84 6.26
CA ASN A 35 11.03 2.79 5.84
C ASN A 35 11.19 2.82 4.31
N HIS A 36 10.26 2.22 3.59
CA HIS A 36 10.27 2.06 2.15
C HIS A 36 8.85 1.81 1.66
N HIS A 37 8.67 1.90 0.35
CA HIS A 37 7.39 1.65 -0.31
C HIS A 37 7.20 0.16 -0.62
N LEU A 38 5.98 -0.20 -1.00
CA LEU A 38 5.63 -1.54 -1.45
C LEU A 38 5.35 -1.57 -2.95
N TYR A 39 5.53 -2.73 -3.58
CA TYR A 39 5.32 -2.92 -5.01
C TYR A 39 4.40 -4.13 -5.22
N ASP A 40 3.36 -3.94 -6.03
CA ASP A 40 2.42 -5.00 -6.40
C ASP A 40 3.11 -6.05 -7.29
N LYS A 41 2.69 -7.31 -7.21
CA LYS A 41 3.17 -8.40 -8.07
C LYS A 41 2.85 -8.18 -9.54
N ASP A 42 1.80 -7.42 -9.84
CA ASP A 42 1.45 -7.00 -11.21
C ASP A 42 2.17 -5.70 -11.65
N TRP A 43 3.22 -5.28 -10.94
CA TRP A 43 3.99 -4.08 -11.27
C TRP A 43 4.72 -4.14 -12.62
N ASP A 44 4.50 -3.16 -13.49
CA ASP A 44 5.09 -3.06 -14.84
C ASP A 44 6.55 -2.57 -14.87
N VAL A 45 7.36 -2.88 -13.84
CA VAL A 45 8.81 -2.59 -13.79
C VAL A 45 9.19 -1.13 -14.11
N TYR A 46 8.32 -0.17 -13.72
CA TYR A 46 8.49 1.24 -14.02
C TYR A 46 9.84 1.78 -13.55
N GLY A 47 10.59 2.43 -14.46
CA GLY A 47 11.88 3.06 -14.16
C GLY A 47 13.10 2.12 -14.27
N ILE A 48 12.91 0.81 -14.45
CA ILE A 48 14.02 -0.16 -14.47
C ILE A 48 14.94 0.06 -15.68
N ASP A 49 14.37 0.38 -16.85
CA ASP A 49 15.15 0.73 -18.03
C ASP A 49 16.06 1.93 -17.82
N GLN A 50 15.52 2.98 -17.20
CA GLN A 50 16.27 4.20 -16.91
C GLN A 50 17.41 3.90 -15.93
N PHE A 51 17.11 3.20 -14.83
CA PHE A 51 18.13 2.82 -13.86
C PHE A 51 19.22 1.95 -14.49
N TYR A 52 18.84 1.01 -15.36
CA TYR A 52 19.78 0.18 -16.11
C TYR A 52 20.70 1.02 -16.99
N GLU A 53 20.17 1.92 -17.83
CA GLU A 53 21.00 2.73 -18.73
C GLU A 53 21.95 3.67 -17.96
N GLU A 54 21.51 4.22 -16.83
CA GLU A 54 22.34 5.05 -15.96
C GLU A 54 23.46 4.26 -15.25
N ASN A 55 23.27 2.95 -15.04
CA ASN A 55 24.19 2.08 -14.29
C ASN A 55 24.75 0.90 -15.11
N LYS A 56 24.72 1.01 -16.44
CA LYS A 56 25.03 -0.09 -17.37
C LYS A 56 26.43 -0.65 -17.22
N GLU A 57 27.43 0.21 -16.99
CA GLU A 57 28.80 -0.22 -16.74
C GLU A 57 28.90 -1.08 -15.48
N LEU A 58 28.17 -0.71 -14.42
CA LEU A 58 28.11 -1.48 -13.18
C LEU A 58 27.41 -2.82 -13.41
N TYR A 59 26.31 -2.84 -14.17
CA TYR A 59 25.62 -4.08 -14.53
C TYR A 59 26.56 -5.10 -15.20
N HIS A 60 27.41 -4.67 -16.14
CA HIS A 60 28.32 -5.58 -16.84
C HIS A 60 29.58 -5.95 -16.05
N SER A 61 30.02 -5.09 -15.12
CA SER A 61 31.25 -5.32 -14.35
C SER A 61 31.02 -5.98 -13.00
N ASN A 62 29.87 -5.74 -12.35
CA ASN A 62 29.50 -6.28 -11.05
C ASN A 62 27.96 -6.30 -10.87
N GLN A 63 27.33 -7.39 -11.33
CA GLN A 63 25.87 -7.56 -11.26
C GLN A 63 25.31 -7.52 -9.85
N GLU A 64 25.97 -8.17 -8.88
CA GLU A 64 25.48 -8.16 -7.49
C GLU A 64 25.43 -6.74 -6.95
N LYS A 65 26.48 -5.94 -7.19
CA LYS A 65 26.47 -4.54 -6.73
C LYS A 65 25.44 -3.68 -7.45
N PHE A 66 25.18 -3.94 -8.73
CA PHE A 66 24.09 -3.29 -9.45
C PHE A 66 22.73 -3.56 -8.79
N TYR A 67 22.42 -4.82 -8.48
CA TYR A 67 21.14 -5.19 -7.88
C TYR A 67 21.01 -4.68 -6.43
N GLU A 68 22.09 -4.68 -5.65
CA GLU A 68 22.11 -4.03 -4.33
C GLU A 68 21.72 -2.55 -4.43
N ASN A 69 22.38 -1.80 -5.33
CA ASN A 69 22.10 -0.37 -5.51
C ASN A 69 20.69 -0.13 -6.04
N LEU A 70 20.18 -1.02 -6.90
CA LEU A 70 18.81 -0.96 -7.40
C LEU A 70 17.80 -1.15 -6.28
N LEU A 71 18.00 -2.16 -5.43
CA LEU A 71 17.13 -2.37 -4.27
C LEU A 71 17.20 -1.19 -3.30
N GLU A 72 18.39 -0.63 -3.05
CA GLU A 72 18.53 0.59 -2.23
C GLU A 72 17.77 1.78 -2.84
N HIS A 73 17.78 1.92 -4.16
CA HIS A 73 17.06 3.00 -4.86
C HIS A 73 15.55 2.86 -4.72
N TYR A 74 14.98 1.70 -5.07
CA TYR A 74 13.52 1.48 -5.06
C TYR A 74 12.95 1.33 -3.63
N PHE A 75 13.72 0.77 -2.71
CA PHE A 75 13.31 0.61 -1.31
C PHE A 75 13.87 1.73 -0.41
N SER A 76 13.91 2.95 -0.93
CA SER A 76 14.21 4.17 -0.18
C SER A 76 12.99 5.07 -0.03
N ASP A 77 13.07 6.04 0.89
CA ASP A 77 12.05 7.06 1.06
C ASP A 77 12.16 8.13 -0.04
N HIS A 78 11.37 7.96 -1.09
CA HIS A 78 11.31 8.87 -2.25
C HIS A 78 9.87 9.08 -2.77
N GLU A 79 9.66 10.11 -3.59
CA GLU A 79 8.36 10.38 -4.24
C GLU A 79 8.37 10.13 -5.77
N LEU A 80 9.42 9.53 -6.31
CA LEU A 80 9.52 9.21 -7.74
C LEU A 80 8.41 8.24 -8.18
N PRO A 81 7.75 8.43 -9.33
CA PRO A 81 6.56 7.66 -9.73
C PRO A 81 6.95 6.32 -10.36
N TYR A 82 7.36 5.35 -9.55
CA TYR A 82 7.71 3.99 -9.97
C TYR A 82 6.59 2.98 -9.73
N GLY A 83 5.32 3.41 -9.62
CA GLY A 83 4.19 2.51 -9.41
C GLY A 83 4.15 1.88 -8.01
N GLN A 84 4.82 2.49 -7.04
CA GLN A 84 4.84 2.03 -5.66
C GLN A 84 3.57 2.41 -4.89
N TYR A 85 3.32 1.64 -3.83
CA TYR A 85 2.30 1.90 -2.82
C TYR A 85 2.95 2.54 -1.60
N PHE A 86 2.40 3.69 -1.23
CA PHE A 86 2.83 4.46 -0.07
C PHE A 86 2.01 4.05 1.14
N VAL A 87 2.67 3.55 2.17
CA VAL A 87 2.03 3.21 3.45
C VAL A 87 1.59 4.50 4.15
N ARG A 88 0.33 4.57 4.58
CA ARG A 88 -0.25 5.72 5.28
C ARG A 88 -1.02 5.29 6.52
N SER A 89 -1.27 6.24 7.40
CA SER A 89 -2.00 6.01 8.65
C SER A 89 -2.85 7.22 9.05
N TRP A 90 -3.41 7.92 8.05
CA TRP A 90 -4.27 9.08 8.27
C TRP A 90 -5.74 8.64 8.50
N ASN A 91 -6.40 9.29 9.44
CA ASN A 91 -7.83 9.06 9.64
C ASN A 91 -8.60 9.84 8.58
N PHE A 92 -9.69 9.26 8.11
CA PHE A 92 -10.63 9.89 7.18
C PHE A 92 -12.04 9.72 7.75
N THR A 93 -12.66 10.83 8.12
CA THR A 93 -13.88 10.86 8.95
C THR A 93 -14.98 11.71 8.30
N PRO A 94 -15.42 11.36 7.07
CA PRO A 94 -16.30 12.21 6.25
C PRO A 94 -17.70 12.39 6.84
N PHE A 95 -18.14 11.49 7.73
CA PHE A 95 -19.48 11.53 8.33
C PHE A 95 -19.47 12.00 9.79
N LYS A 96 -18.31 12.38 10.33
CA LYS A 96 -18.16 12.78 11.72
C LYS A 96 -18.47 14.27 11.88
N GLU A 97 -19.48 14.58 12.71
CA GLU A 97 -19.90 15.96 12.93
C GLU A 97 -18.75 16.87 13.40
N ASN A 98 -18.52 17.96 12.67
CA ASN A 98 -17.47 18.96 12.90
C ASN A 98 -16.02 18.43 12.69
N SER A 99 -15.82 17.39 11.87
CA SER A 99 -14.48 17.02 11.37
C SER A 99 -14.09 17.85 10.16
N GLU A 100 -12.78 18.03 9.94
CA GLU A 100 -12.26 18.69 8.73
C GLU A 100 -12.71 17.95 7.46
N ASP A 101 -12.68 16.62 7.48
CA ASP A 101 -13.15 15.79 6.36
C ASP A 101 -14.65 15.99 6.08
N GLN A 102 -15.49 16.09 7.12
CA GLN A 102 -16.91 16.35 6.90
C GLN A 102 -17.12 17.70 6.23
N GLU A 103 -16.43 18.75 6.69
CA GLU A 103 -16.55 20.09 6.11
C GLU A 103 -16.05 20.13 4.66
N GLU A 104 -14.97 19.40 4.34
CA GLU A 104 -14.40 19.34 2.99
C GLU A 104 -15.28 18.54 2.02
N PHE A 105 -15.88 17.43 2.47
CA PHE A 105 -16.60 16.50 1.62
C PHE A 105 -18.14 16.57 1.77
N ASP A 106 -18.68 17.59 2.45
CA ASP A 106 -20.12 17.79 2.64
C ASP A 106 -20.86 17.87 1.29
N GLY A 107 -21.82 16.97 1.10
CA GLY A 107 -22.59 16.85 -0.14
C GLY A 107 -21.83 16.31 -1.35
N LEU A 108 -20.56 15.92 -1.20
CA LEU A 108 -19.76 15.27 -2.23
C LEU A 108 -19.81 13.74 -2.13
N ILE A 109 -19.92 13.20 -0.92
CA ILE A 109 -19.97 11.74 -0.68
C ILE A 109 -21.41 11.32 -0.36
N ASP A 110 -21.94 10.35 -1.12
CA ASP A 110 -23.25 9.75 -0.84
C ASP A 110 -23.16 8.74 0.32
N GLU A 111 -23.60 9.15 1.51
CA GLU A 111 -23.66 8.31 2.71
C GLU A 111 -24.42 6.99 2.48
N ASN A 112 -25.51 7.01 1.70
CA ASN A 112 -26.31 5.80 1.48
C ASN A 112 -25.55 4.78 0.64
N TYR A 113 -24.85 5.25 -0.39
CA TYR A 113 -24.01 4.41 -1.24
C TYR A 113 -22.86 3.81 -0.43
N VAL A 114 -22.14 4.62 0.35
CA VAL A 114 -21.05 4.14 1.21
C VAL A 114 -21.59 3.11 2.22
N GLN A 115 -22.74 3.36 2.84
CA GLN A 115 -23.36 2.43 3.76
C GLN A 115 -23.80 1.12 3.06
N GLU A 116 -24.26 1.17 1.82
CA GLU A 116 -24.62 -0.02 1.03
C GLU A 116 -23.41 -0.92 0.78
N VAL A 117 -22.27 -0.33 0.40
CA VAL A 117 -21.02 -1.05 0.10
C VAL A 117 -20.37 -1.59 1.38
N VAL A 118 -20.26 -0.74 2.41
CA VAL A 118 -19.53 -1.05 3.65
C VAL A 118 -20.39 -1.87 4.64
N GLY A 119 -21.70 -1.63 4.66
CA GLY A 119 -22.63 -2.22 5.63
C GLY A 119 -22.57 -1.59 7.03
N ILE A 120 -21.90 -0.44 7.18
CA ILE A 120 -21.78 0.32 8.43
C ILE A 120 -22.37 1.72 8.19
N SER A 121 -23.19 2.20 9.12
CA SER A 121 -23.75 3.56 9.06
C SER A 121 -22.69 4.55 9.54
N GLN A 122 -22.50 5.64 8.78
CA GLN A 122 -21.53 6.70 9.06
C GLN A 122 -20.13 6.17 9.45
N PRO A 123 -19.50 5.35 8.58
CA PRO A 123 -18.21 4.75 8.90
C PRO A 123 -17.11 5.81 8.96
N ASP A 124 -16.28 5.70 9.99
CA ASP A 124 -14.96 6.33 10.01
C ASP A 124 -13.95 5.38 9.36
N PHE A 125 -13.02 5.94 8.61
CA PHE A 125 -11.99 5.21 7.89
C PHE A 125 -10.59 5.56 8.36
N LEU A 126 -9.67 4.65 8.07
CA LEU A 126 -8.23 4.86 8.13
C LEU A 126 -7.71 4.52 6.74
N CYS A 127 -7.08 5.46 6.03
CA CYS A 127 -6.37 5.06 4.82
C CYS A 127 -4.98 4.54 5.15
N ILE A 128 -4.75 3.37 4.57
CA ILE A 128 -3.64 2.46 4.83
C ILE A 128 -2.62 2.52 3.70
N PHE A 129 -3.06 2.80 2.46
CA PHE A 129 -2.17 2.98 1.32
C PHE A 129 -2.70 4.05 0.36
N TYR A 130 -1.79 4.70 -0.35
CA TYR A 130 -2.12 5.33 -1.63
C TYR A 130 -1.12 4.92 -2.72
N SER A 131 -1.52 5.02 -3.99
CA SER A 131 -0.69 4.80 -5.16
C SER A 131 -0.87 5.94 -6.17
N TYR A 132 -0.01 6.06 -7.18
CA TYR A 132 -0.21 7.04 -8.27
C TYR A 132 -1.10 6.53 -9.41
N GLY A 133 -1.48 5.25 -9.39
CA GLY A 133 -2.34 4.63 -10.40
C GLY A 133 -3.73 4.34 -9.84
N TYR A 134 -4.70 4.12 -10.72
CA TYR A 134 -6.05 3.72 -10.32
C TYR A 134 -6.10 2.24 -9.91
N PRO A 135 -6.78 1.88 -8.80
CA PRO A 135 -7.28 2.78 -7.76
C PRO A 135 -6.13 3.32 -6.90
N ASP A 136 -6.26 4.57 -6.44
CA ASP A 136 -5.15 5.30 -5.83
C ASP A 136 -5.23 5.44 -4.32
N HIS A 137 -6.38 5.18 -3.67
CA HIS A 137 -6.49 5.19 -2.21
C HIS A 137 -7.13 3.93 -1.66
N PHE A 138 -6.59 3.45 -0.53
CA PHE A 138 -7.04 2.23 0.12
C PHE A 138 -7.33 2.49 1.59
N PHE A 139 -8.52 2.11 2.01
CA PHE A 139 -9.09 2.37 3.32
C PHE A 139 -9.49 1.09 4.03
N ILE A 140 -9.53 1.17 5.35
CA ILE A 140 -10.26 0.24 6.20
C ILE A 140 -11.29 1.03 7.02
N CYS A 141 -12.36 0.37 7.44
CA CYS A 141 -13.26 0.96 8.43
C CYS A 141 -12.66 0.82 9.84
N THR A 142 -12.58 1.91 10.59
CA THR A 142 -12.08 1.87 11.98
C THR A 142 -13.00 1.06 12.89
N ASN A 143 -14.29 1.03 12.57
CA ASN A 143 -15.33 0.29 13.28
C ASN A 143 -15.69 -1.06 12.61
N ASP A 144 -14.81 -1.61 11.78
CA ASP A 144 -15.02 -2.95 11.20
C ASP A 144 -15.25 -3.98 12.34
N PRO A 145 -16.27 -4.85 12.25
CA PRO A 145 -16.53 -5.85 13.28
C PRO A 145 -15.37 -6.85 13.46
N ASP A 146 -14.55 -7.09 12.43
CA ASP A 146 -13.35 -7.91 12.51
C ASP A 146 -12.08 -7.05 12.65
N GLN A 147 -11.83 -6.58 13.87
CA GLN A 147 -10.61 -5.87 14.23
C GLN A 147 -9.32 -6.72 14.14
N SER A 148 -9.44 -8.03 13.88
CA SER A 148 -8.30 -8.90 13.68
C SER A 148 -7.82 -8.89 12.23
N ASN A 149 -8.75 -8.76 11.28
CA ASN A 149 -8.53 -8.79 9.83
C ASN A 149 -9.65 -8.00 9.11
N PRO A 150 -9.62 -6.65 9.16
CA PRO A 150 -10.69 -5.82 8.60
C PRO A 150 -10.73 -5.92 7.07
N LYS A 151 -11.85 -5.51 6.48
CA LYS A 151 -11.94 -5.37 5.03
C LYS A 151 -11.18 -4.15 4.53
N VAL A 152 -10.62 -4.29 3.33
CA VAL A 152 -10.01 -3.19 2.59
C VAL A 152 -10.99 -2.68 1.54
N TYR A 153 -11.05 -1.37 1.38
CA TYR A 153 -11.83 -0.70 0.36
C TYR A 153 -10.91 0.19 -0.47
N SER A 154 -11.16 0.28 -1.77
CA SER A 154 -10.41 1.15 -2.67
C SER A 154 -11.33 2.20 -3.30
N THR A 155 -10.75 3.35 -3.64
CA THR A 155 -11.43 4.43 -4.36
C THR A 155 -10.41 5.22 -5.16
N ASP A 156 -10.92 5.96 -6.14
CA ASP A 156 -10.21 7.03 -6.83
C ASP A 156 -10.26 8.33 -6.01
N HIS A 157 -9.15 9.08 -5.97
CA HIS A 157 -9.04 10.39 -5.33
C HIS A 157 -9.72 11.52 -6.12
N GLU A 158 -10.04 11.32 -7.41
CA GLU A 158 -10.75 12.33 -8.20
C GLU A 158 -12.23 12.36 -7.86
N VAL A 159 -12.80 11.21 -7.47
CA VAL A 159 -14.24 11.05 -7.23
C VAL A 159 -14.57 10.49 -5.84
N TYR A 160 -13.59 10.42 -4.93
CA TYR A 160 -13.68 9.96 -3.53
C TYR A 160 -15.03 9.36 -3.13
N PHE A 161 -15.07 8.03 -2.98
CA PHE A 161 -16.23 7.29 -2.48
C PHE A 161 -17.49 7.33 -3.38
N ASP A 162 -17.44 7.91 -4.58
CA ASP A 162 -18.41 7.63 -5.66
C ASP A 162 -18.09 6.29 -6.37
N GLU A 163 -16.83 5.85 -6.32
CA GLU A 163 -16.36 4.54 -6.78
C GLU A 163 -15.68 3.81 -5.63
N LEU A 164 -16.47 3.17 -4.76
CA LEU A 164 -15.97 2.42 -3.62
C LEU A 164 -16.04 0.92 -3.87
N GLU A 165 -14.89 0.26 -3.96
CA GLU A 165 -14.80 -1.18 -4.17
C GLU A 165 -14.32 -1.92 -2.91
N ASN A 166 -14.75 -3.17 -2.76
CA ASN A 166 -14.32 -4.05 -1.67
C ASN A 166 -13.21 -4.99 -2.17
N GLU A 167 -12.02 -4.81 -1.62
CA GLU A 167 -10.79 -5.51 -2.01
C GLU A 167 -10.57 -6.82 -1.22
N GLY A 168 -11.55 -7.24 -0.43
CA GLY A 168 -11.45 -8.42 0.45
C GLY A 168 -10.85 -8.11 1.80
N SER A 169 -10.29 -9.12 2.46
CA SER A 169 -9.69 -8.95 3.78
C SER A 169 -8.30 -8.35 3.70
N PHE A 170 -7.87 -7.62 4.74
CA PHE A 170 -6.53 -7.02 4.79
C PHE A 170 -5.42 -8.07 4.65
N GLU A 171 -5.61 -9.26 5.24
CA GLU A 171 -4.68 -10.38 5.10
C GLU A 171 -4.50 -10.81 3.64
N GLU A 172 -5.59 -10.93 2.87
CA GLU A 172 -5.56 -11.27 1.44
C GLU A 172 -5.01 -10.12 0.60
N PHE A 173 -5.38 -8.88 0.93
CA PHE A 173 -4.89 -7.69 0.25
C PHE A 173 -3.36 -7.60 0.28
N LEU A 174 -2.73 -7.94 1.41
CA LEU A 174 -1.27 -7.96 1.53
C LEU A 174 -0.58 -8.97 0.61
N ASP A 175 -1.28 -10.01 0.11
CA ASP A 175 -0.69 -11.00 -0.81
C ASP A 175 -0.36 -10.42 -2.19
N ARG A 176 -0.89 -9.24 -2.50
CA ARG A 176 -0.59 -8.49 -3.72
C ARG A 176 0.84 -7.99 -3.76
N PHE A 177 1.47 -7.75 -2.61
CA PHE A 177 2.79 -7.12 -2.57
C PHE A 177 3.94 -8.13 -2.67
N MET A 178 5.01 -7.71 -3.32
CA MET A 178 6.27 -8.43 -3.39
C MET A 178 7.12 -8.14 -2.14
N THR A 179 7.76 -9.19 -1.63
CA THR A 179 8.96 -9.08 -0.78
C THR A 179 10.13 -8.46 -1.57
N LYS A 180 11.18 -8.02 -0.88
CA LYS A 180 12.40 -7.50 -1.54
C LYS A 180 13.05 -8.54 -2.44
N GLU A 181 13.00 -9.80 -2.02
CA GLU A 181 13.50 -10.94 -2.77
C GLU A 181 12.69 -11.17 -4.05
N GLU A 182 11.35 -11.22 -3.95
CA GLU A 182 10.47 -11.35 -5.13
C GLU A 182 10.65 -10.18 -6.10
N PHE A 183 10.75 -8.94 -5.59
CA PHE A 183 11.04 -7.77 -6.41
C PHE A 183 12.36 -7.92 -7.17
N ARG A 184 13.43 -8.37 -6.49
CA ARG A 184 14.73 -8.61 -7.12
C ARG A 184 14.60 -9.66 -8.23
N GLU A 185 13.90 -10.75 -7.98
CA GLU A 185 13.69 -11.82 -8.97
C GLU A 185 12.95 -11.32 -10.21
N THR A 186 11.90 -10.51 -10.03
CA THR A 186 11.16 -9.86 -11.13
C THR A 186 12.08 -9.01 -11.99
N VAL A 187 12.90 -8.15 -11.38
CA VAL A 187 13.83 -7.27 -12.11
C VAL A 187 14.93 -8.06 -12.82
N VAL A 188 15.49 -9.09 -12.17
CA VAL A 188 16.49 -9.97 -12.78
C VAL A 188 15.92 -10.66 -14.01
N GLY A 189 14.70 -11.21 -13.92
CA GLY A 189 14.01 -11.85 -15.03
C GLY A 189 13.79 -10.91 -16.20
N TYR A 190 13.28 -9.71 -15.92
CA TYR A 190 13.04 -8.68 -16.91
C TYR A 190 14.32 -8.24 -17.64
N LEU A 191 15.39 -7.91 -16.90
CA LEU A 191 16.65 -7.46 -17.50
C LEU A 191 17.35 -8.58 -18.28
N ALA A 192 17.25 -9.83 -17.83
CA ALA A 192 17.78 -10.97 -18.56
C ALA A 192 17.05 -11.19 -19.89
N GLU A 193 15.73 -11.07 -19.92
CA GLU A 193 14.94 -11.17 -21.16
C GLU A 193 15.30 -10.04 -22.14
N LYS A 194 15.42 -8.82 -21.62
CA LYS A 194 15.62 -7.62 -22.44
C LYS A 194 17.05 -7.43 -22.92
N PHE A 195 18.04 -7.68 -22.07
CA PHE A 195 19.45 -7.34 -22.29
C PHE A 195 20.42 -8.52 -22.13
N GLY A 196 19.94 -9.74 -21.89
CA GLY A 196 20.77 -10.93 -21.67
C GLY A 196 21.50 -11.48 -22.90
N LYS A 197 21.91 -10.62 -23.85
CA LYS A 197 22.73 -10.96 -25.02
C LYS A 197 24.12 -10.35 -24.95
#